data_AF-A0AA40S501-F1
#
_entry.id   AF-A0AA40S501-F1
#
_cell.length_a   1.000
_cell.length_b   1.000
_cell.length_c   1.000
_cell.angle_alpha   90.00
_cell.angle_beta   90.00
_cell.angle_gamma   90.00
#
_symmetry.space_group_name_H-M   'P 1'
#
loop_
_entity.id
_entity.type
_entity.pdbx_description
1 polymer ?
#
loop_
_entity_poly.entity_id
_entity_poly.type
_entity_poly.pdbx_seq_one_letter_code
_entity_poly.pdbx_strand_id
1 'polypeptide(L)'
;MTSARTLSLILLATVIGPSAARAGPIKDQWAAETSQTRHGRTVRTVVTFSYDGQVRNGRALWLVDVRCETRAPGTGEVSAVTGSGTAMLAQGSWSGNAPPIGDVSVIEPENDLQGGKGRLEVGNPACASGLPTIKRSSEGAAAPTLPKVEPTGRPWMHNGSMVMIDPEAGIIAYRDPRASLRPAVSVGSVLFRGSLKPGGGAHGTAYAFKQGCPPAPYPVRGRYSDHDYTLTLRGAGPVRRGCEVIGYSAQSPHTSLLFTYLLDD
;
A
#
# COMPACT_ATOMS: atom_id res chain seq x y z
N MET A 1 49.86 -26.83 -44.96
CA MET A 1 49.98 -25.36 -44.89
C MET A 1 48.59 -24.76 -44.95
N THR A 2 48.33 -23.73 -44.12
CA THR A 2 47.09 -22.88 -44.02
C THR A 2 45.77 -23.64 -43.78
N SER A 3 45.31 -23.87 -42.54
CA SER A 3 44.81 -22.91 -41.52
C SER A 3 43.74 -21.95 -42.06
N ALA A 4 42.47 -22.29 -41.83
CA ALA A 4 41.35 -21.35 -41.82
C ALA A 4 40.52 -21.65 -40.57
N ARG A 5 40.68 -20.79 -39.55
CA ARG A 5 39.89 -20.82 -38.31
C ARG A 5 38.53 -20.21 -38.60
N THR A 6 37.48 -21.01 -38.55
CA THR A 6 36.09 -20.53 -38.56
C THR A 6 35.74 -20.06 -37.15
N LEU A 7 35.80 -18.75 -36.90
CA LEU A 7 35.20 -18.14 -35.71
C LEU A 7 33.68 -18.07 -35.94
N SER A 8 32.92 -19.01 -35.37
CA SER A 8 31.48 -18.84 -35.21
C SER A 8 31.23 -17.85 -34.09
N LEU A 9 30.83 -16.64 -34.46
CA LEU A 9 30.26 -15.65 -33.55
C LEU A 9 28.92 -16.19 -33.04
N ILE A 10 28.89 -16.70 -31.81
CA ILE A 10 27.63 -16.97 -31.12
C ILE A 10 27.11 -15.63 -30.61
N LEU A 11 26.17 -15.05 -31.35
CA LEU A 11 25.41 -13.88 -30.89
C LEU A 11 24.40 -14.37 -29.84
N LEU A 12 24.76 -14.33 -28.56
CA LEU A 12 23.79 -14.47 -27.47
C LEU A 12 22.90 -13.22 -27.49
N ALA A 13 21.78 -13.29 -28.20
CA ALA A 13 20.70 -12.33 -28.04
C ALA A 13 20.05 -12.57 -26.67
N THR A 14 20.54 -11.89 -25.63
CA THR A 14 19.79 -11.73 -24.39
C THR A 14 18.52 -10.95 -24.71
N VAL A 15 17.41 -11.67 -24.88
CA VAL A 15 16.07 -11.08 -24.83
C VAL A 15 15.86 -10.62 -23.39
N ILE A 16 16.21 -9.38 -23.12
CA ILE A 16 15.74 -8.67 -21.94
C ILE A 16 14.24 -8.44 -22.20
N GLY A 17 13.42 -9.40 -21.76
CA GLY A 17 11.97 -9.21 -21.74
C GLY A 17 11.65 -7.93 -20.98
N PRO A 18 10.57 -7.21 -21.33
CA PRO A 18 10.19 -6.00 -20.62
C PRO A 18 10.14 -6.32 -19.14
N SER A 19 11.01 -5.66 -18.38
CA SER A 19 10.99 -5.74 -16.93
C SER A 19 9.59 -5.32 -16.54
N ALA A 20 8.78 -6.27 -16.07
CA ALA A 20 7.46 -5.98 -15.54
C ALA A 20 7.64 -4.84 -14.54
N ALA A 21 7.15 -3.66 -14.90
CA ALA A 21 7.14 -2.51 -14.03
C ALA A 21 6.30 -2.93 -12.83
N ARG A 22 6.96 -3.46 -11.79
CA ARG A 22 6.36 -3.77 -10.50
C ARG A 22 6.12 -2.42 -9.80
N ALA A 23 5.17 -1.66 -10.33
CA ALA A 23 4.41 -0.72 -9.54
C ALA A 23 3.55 -1.57 -8.60
N GLY A 24 4.15 -1.94 -7.46
CA GLY A 24 3.47 -2.74 -6.44
C GLY A 24 2.20 -2.04 -5.96
N PRO A 25 1.26 -2.79 -5.33
CA PRO A 25 0.24 -2.17 -4.50
C PRO A 25 0.96 -1.26 -3.51
N ILE A 26 0.32 -0.17 -3.06
CA ILE A 26 0.83 0.58 -1.92
C ILE A 26 1.27 -0.41 -0.83
N LYS A 27 2.58 -0.54 -0.66
CA LYS A 27 3.17 -1.13 0.53
C LYS A 27 3.14 0.01 1.53
N ASP A 28 1.96 0.26 2.10
CA ASP A 28 1.88 0.96 3.38
C ASP A 28 2.47 -0.03 4.38
N GLN A 29 3.80 -0.07 4.39
CA GLN A 29 4.60 -0.76 5.38
C GLN A 29 4.95 0.32 6.38
N TRP A 30 4.24 0.25 7.49
CA TRP A 30 4.50 1.11 8.62
C TRP A 30 5.24 0.28 9.64
N ALA A 31 6.41 0.73 10.06
CA ALA A 31 7.18 0.04 11.09
C ALA A 31 7.34 0.93 12.32
N ALA A 32 7.21 0.32 13.48
CA ALA A 32 7.59 0.92 14.75
C ALA A 32 8.68 0.08 15.39
N GLU A 33 9.73 0.74 15.85
CA GLU A 33 10.80 0.07 16.57
C GLU A 33 11.04 0.72 17.94
N THR A 34 11.37 -0.10 18.92
CA THR A 34 11.87 0.38 20.20
C THR A 34 13.01 -0.51 20.68
N SER A 35 13.85 0.01 21.57
CA SER A 35 14.98 -0.73 22.13
C SER A 35 15.11 -0.42 23.61
N GLN A 36 15.47 -1.44 24.39
CA GLN A 36 15.69 -1.35 25.82
C GLN A 36 16.92 -2.14 26.22
N THR A 37 17.61 -1.70 27.28
CA THR A 37 18.68 -2.48 27.89
C THR A 37 18.15 -3.16 29.15
N ARG A 38 18.31 -4.48 29.26
CA ARG A 38 17.85 -5.30 30.40
C ARG A 38 18.98 -6.23 30.84
N HIS A 39 19.45 -6.08 32.07
CA HIS A 39 20.55 -6.89 32.62
C HIS A 39 21.79 -6.94 31.68
N GLY A 40 22.15 -5.81 31.09
CA GLY A 40 23.27 -5.70 30.14
C GLY A 40 22.98 -6.25 28.73
N ARG A 41 21.80 -6.82 28.47
CA ARG A 41 21.36 -7.24 27.12
C ARG A 41 20.59 -6.12 26.45
N THR A 42 20.83 -5.91 25.16
CA THR A 42 20.01 -5.00 24.35
C THR A 42 18.87 -5.79 23.73
N VAL A 43 17.63 -5.42 24.05
CA VAL A 43 16.42 -5.98 23.44
C VAL A 43 15.86 -4.95 22.47
N ARG A 44 15.66 -5.34 21.22
CA ARG A 44 15.06 -4.52 20.16
C ARG A 44 13.79 -5.18 19.69
N THR A 45 12.72 -4.40 19.58
CA THR A 45 11.46 -4.86 18.99
C THR A 45 11.20 -4.05 17.74
N VAL A 46 10.86 -4.75 16.66
CA VAL A 46 10.40 -4.18 15.40
C VAL A 46 9.03 -4.76 15.12
N VAL A 47 8.04 -3.90 14.94
CA VAL A 47 6.71 -4.26 14.50
C VAL A 47 6.49 -3.68 13.12
N THR A 48 6.08 -4.50 12.16
CA THR A 48 5.75 -4.09 10.79
C THR A 48 4.27 -4.35 10.55
N PHE A 49 3.56 -3.32 10.12
CA PHE A 49 2.18 -3.39 9.72
C PHE A 49 2.12 -3.31 8.20
N SER A 50 1.47 -4.28 7.58
CA SER A 50 1.27 -4.34 6.14
C SER A 50 -0.22 -4.46 5.85
N TYR A 51 -0.75 -3.55 5.05
CA TYR A 51 -2.14 -3.64 4.64
C TYR A 51 -2.31 -4.51 3.39
N ASP A 52 -3.17 -5.52 3.47
CA ASP A 52 -3.38 -6.46 2.37
C ASP A 52 -4.70 -6.24 1.60
N GLY A 53 -5.50 -5.22 1.91
CA GLY A 53 -6.80 -5.03 1.25
C GLY A 53 -8.00 -5.52 2.06
N GLN A 54 -7.81 -6.19 3.20
CA GLN A 54 -8.92 -6.76 3.95
C GLN A 54 -9.62 -5.71 4.82
N VAL A 55 -10.94 -5.84 4.94
CA VAL A 55 -11.79 -5.01 5.79
C VAL A 55 -12.72 -5.95 6.56
N ARG A 56 -12.78 -5.79 7.89
CA ARG A 56 -13.67 -6.55 8.76
C ARG A 56 -14.48 -5.57 9.61
N ASN A 57 -15.80 -5.72 9.61
CA ASN A 57 -16.73 -4.83 10.33
C ASN A 57 -16.51 -3.34 10.00
N GLY A 58 -16.25 -3.03 8.73
CA GLY A 58 -16.03 -1.66 8.25
C GLY A 58 -14.66 -1.07 8.61
N ARG A 59 -13.73 -1.84 9.21
CA ARG A 59 -12.38 -1.40 9.56
C ARG A 59 -11.33 -2.15 8.75
N ALA A 60 -10.29 -1.43 8.31
CA ALA A 60 -9.14 -2.01 7.65
C ALA A 60 -8.44 -3.03 8.57
N LEU A 61 -8.27 -4.26 8.08
CA LEU A 61 -7.52 -5.31 8.75
C LEU A 61 -6.10 -5.33 8.18
N TRP A 62 -5.10 -5.23 9.05
CA TRP A 62 -3.69 -5.20 8.69
C TRP A 62 -3.02 -6.48 9.14
N LEU A 63 -2.06 -6.95 8.36
CA LEU A 63 -1.11 -7.95 8.79
C LEU A 63 -0.09 -7.28 9.70
N VAL A 64 0.21 -7.90 10.82
CA VAL A 64 1.25 -7.43 11.74
C VAL A 64 2.30 -8.51 11.91
N ASP A 65 3.56 -8.14 11.69
CA ASP A 65 4.73 -8.98 11.92
C ASP A 65 5.57 -8.36 13.03
N VAL A 66 5.93 -9.16 14.02
CA VAL A 66 6.69 -8.71 15.19
C VAL A 66 7.97 -9.52 15.27
N ARG A 67 9.09 -8.82 15.46
CA ARG A 67 10.39 -9.43 15.70
C ARG A 67 11.03 -8.80 16.92
N CYS A 68 11.38 -9.64 17.89
CA CYS A 68 12.04 -9.24 19.12
C CYS A 68 13.42 -9.86 19.16
N GLU A 69 14.45 -9.03 19.02
CA GLU A 69 15.85 -9.42 18.99
C GLU A 69 16.49 -9.12 20.35
N THR A 70 17.26 -10.07 20.88
CA THR A 70 18.07 -9.86 22.07
C THR A 70 19.53 -10.04 21.72
N ARG A 71 20.36 -9.05 22.05
CA ARG A 71 21.81 -9.10 21.89
C ARG A 71 22.49 -9.33 23.24
N ALA A 72 23.31 -10.37 23.32
CA ALA A 72 24.07 -10.72 24.51
C ALA A 72 25.24 -9.72 24.75
N PRO A 73 25.51 -9.36 26.02
CA PRO A 73 26.67 -8.54 26.36
C PRO A 73 27.97 -9.29 26.06
N GLY A 74 28.99 -8.57 25.58
CA GLY A 74 30.34 -9.08 25.36
C GLY A 74 30.49 -9.93 24.08
N THR A 75 29.63 -10.92 23.86
CA THR A 75 29.70 -11.80 22.67
C THR A 75 29.05 -11.19 21.43
N GLY A 76 28.06 -10.32 21.63
CA GLY A 76 27.28 -9.74 20.54
C GLY A 76 26.32 -10.73 19.85
N GLU A 77 26.19 -11.95 20.38
CA GLU A 77 25.28 -12.98 19.88
C GLU A 77 23.83 -12.46 19.87
N VAL A 78 23.10 -12.72 18.78
CA VAL A 78 21.72 -12.25 18.59
C VAL A 78 20.78 -13.45 18.57
N SER A 79 19.80 -13.45 19.46
CA SER A 79 18.63 -14.33 19.39
C SER A 79 17.40 -13.55 18.97
N ALA A 80 16.43 -14.21 18.33
CA ALA A 80 15.20 -13.55 17.91
C ALA A 80 13.98 -14.46 18.14
N VAL A 81 12.87 -13.86 18.56
CA VAL A 81 11.54 -14.48 18.52
C VAL A 81 10.66 -13.66 17.59
N THR A 82 9.86 -14.34 16.76
CA THR A 82 8.98 -13.71 15.78
C THR A 82 7.55 -14.20 15.93
N GLY A 83 6.59 -13.36 15.59
CA GLY A 83 5.18 -13.74 15.48
C GLY A 83 4.47 -12.90 14.45
N SER A 84 3.40 -13.44 13.89
CA SER A 84 2.60 -12.79 12.86
C SER A 84 1.13 -12.94 13.16
N GLY A 85 0.33 -11.95 12.81
CA GLY A 85 -1.11 -12.02 12.99
C GLY A 85 -1.83 -10.84 12.37
N THR A 86 -2.87 -10.36 13.04
CA THR A 86 -3.72 -9.28 12.50
C THR A 86 -3.84 -8.13 13.48
N ALA A 87 -3.92 -6.93 12.94
CA ALA A 87 -4.12 -5.69 13.67
C ALA A 87 -5.17 -4.82 12.99
N MET A 88 -5.73 -3.89 13.75
CA MET A 88 -6.63 -2.86 13.28
C MET A 88 -6.05 -1.49 13.59
N LEU A 89 -6.30 -0.54 12.69
CA LEU A 89 -6.07 0.88 12.94
C LEU A 89 -7.36 1.49 13.50
N ALA A 90 -7.29 2.09 14.68
CA ALA A 90 -8.38 2.85 15.28
C ALA A 90 -7.83 4.09 15.99
N GLN A 91 -8.33 5.27 15.62
CA GLN A 91 -8.07 6.54 16.32
C GLN A 91 -6.57 6.82 16.55
N GLY A 92 -5.73 6.59 15.54
CA GLY A 92 -4.29 6.85 15.63
C GLY A 92 -3.48 5.80 16.41
N SER A 93 -4.10 4.66 16.73
CA SER A 93 -3.46 3.49 17.33
C SER A 93 -3.65 2.24 16.48
N TRP A 94 -2.59 1.46 16.39
CA TRP A 94 -2.56 0.11 15.86
C TRP A 94 -2.73 -0.87 16.99
N SER A 95 -3.68 -1.79 16.93
CA SER A 95 -3.78 -2.85 17.94
C SER A 95 -4.17 -4.19 17.33
N GLY A 96 -3.56 -5.26 17.82
CA GLY A 96 -3.71 -6.59 17.27
C GLY A 96 -3.08 -7.68 18.12
N ASN A 97 -3.03 -8.88 17.58
CA ASN A 97 -2.40 -10.04 18.19
C ASN A 97 -1.53 -10.75 17.16
N ALA A 98 -0.30 -11.10 17.55
CA ALA A 98 0.69 -11.77 16.72
C ALA A 98 1.23 -13.01 17.44
N PRO A 99 0.61 -14.20 17.33
CA PRO A 99 1.12 -15.41 17.97
C PRO A 99 2.53 -15.78 17.48
N PRO A 100 3.42 -16.31 18.34
CA PRO A 100 3.28 -16.52 19.79
C PRO A 100 3.67 -15.28 20.62
N ILE A 101 3.92 -14.14 20.00
CA ILE A 101 4.29 -12.89 20.68
C ILE A 101 3.12 -12.32 21.51
N GLY A 102 1.89 -12.54 21.07
CA GLY A 102 0.69 -12.08 21.78
C GLY A 102 0.27 -10.67 21.35
N ASP A 103 -0.32 -9.92 22.28
CA ASP A 103 -0.93 -8.62 21.96
C ASP A 103 0.12 -7.57 21.62
N VAL A 104 -0.18 -6.77 20.60
CA VAL A 104 0.67 -5.66 20.13
C VAL A 104 -0.18 -4.41 19.99
N SER A 105 0.31 -3.31 20.53
CA SER A 105 -0.34 -2.01 20.48
C SER A 105 0.69 -0.93 20.14
N VAL A 106 0.39 -0.07 19.18
CA VAL A 106 1.26 1.06 18.81
C VAL A 106 0.48 2.33 18.60
N ILE A 107 0.78 3.35 19.40
CA ILE A 107 0.24 4.70 19.31
C ILE A 107 1.30 5.60 18.68
N GLU A 108 0.91 6.33 17.64
CA GLU A 108 1.78 7.33 17.02
C GLU A 108 1.98 8.55 17.94
N PRO A 109 3.19 9.16 17.95
CA PRO A 109 3.44 10.38 18.70
C PRO A 109 2.39 11.47 18.47
N GLU A 110 2.05 11.77 17.22
CA GLU A 110 1.05 12.78 16.87
C GLU A 110 -0.37 12.50 17.37
N ASN A 111 -0.67 11.24 17.69
CA ASN A 111 -2.00 10.80 18.14
C ASN A 111 -2.03 10.48 19.64
N ASP A 112 -0.90 10.63 20.34
CA ASP A 112 -0.80 10.33 21.76
C ASP A 112 -1.27 11.51 22.62
N LEU A 113 -2.43 11.34 23.25
CA LEU A 113 -3.00 12.31 24.19
C LEU A 113 -2.15 12.50 25.47
N GLN A 114 -1.14 11.65 25.71
CA GLN A 114 -0.21 11.73 26.84
C GLN A 114 1.02 12.60 26.53
N GLY A 115 0.82 13.71 25.81
CA GLY A 115 1.87 14.67 25.50
C GLY A 115 2.67 14.35 24.23
N GLY A 116 2.09 13.55 23.32
CA GLY A 116 2.58 13.41 21.96
C GLY A 116 3.83 12.56 21.79
N LYS A 117 4.10 11.60 22.70
CA LYS A 117 5.35 10.83 22.70
C LYS A 117 5.23 9.49 21.97
N GLY A 118 4.01 8.98 21.84
CA GLY A 118 3.74 7.70 21.20
C GLY A 118 4.11 6.53 22.12
N ARG A 119 3.64 5.33 21.79
CA ARG A 119 3.84 4.15 22.64
C ARG A 119 3.79 2.87 21.84
N LEU A 120 4.78 2.00 22.02
CA LEU A 120 4.79 0.62 21.52
C LEU A 120 4.73 -0.33 22.71
N GLU A 121 3.71 -1.17 22.75
CA GLU A 121 3.50 -2.21 23.75
C GLU A 121 3.42 -3.57 23.08
N VAL A 122 4.17 -4.54 23.61
CA VAL A 122 4.13 -5.94 23.18
C VAL A 122 3.99 -6.83 24.42
N GLY A 123 3.02 -7.75 24.38
CA GLY A 123 2.69 -8.63 25.52
C GLY A 123 3.77 -9.64 25.89
N ASN A 124 4.64 -10.02 24.94
CA ASN A 124 5.74 -10.94 25.22
C ASN A 124 6.86 -10.23 26.01
N PRO A 125 7.24 -10.73 27.20
CA PRO A 125 8.32 -10.14 27.99
C PRO A 125 9.69 -10.25 27.33
N ALA A 126 9.89 -11.08 26.30
CA ALA A 126 11.11 -11.09 25.50
C ALA A 126 11.24 -9.87 24.57
N CYS A 127 10.18 -9.09 24.41
CA CYS A 127 10.13 -7.90 23.57
C CYS A 127 10.37 -6.63 24.39
N ALA A 128 10.94 -5.63 23.73
CA ALA A 128 11.01 -4.26 24.22
C ALA A 128 9.67 -3.54 23.97
N SER A 129 9.23 -2.78 24.96
CA SER A 129 8.09 -1.85 24.88
C SER A 129 8.60 -0.46 25.24
N GLY A 130 7.97 0.61 24.79
CA GLY A 130 8.39 1.97 25.12
C GLY A 130 8.08 2.98 24.03
N LEU A 131 8.86 4.05 23.97
CA LEU A 131 8.73 5.07 22.93
C LEU A 131 9.15 4.48 21.58
N PRO A 132 8.28 4.49 20.57
CA PRO A 132 8.62 3.97 19.27
C PRO A 132 9.35 5.02 18.42
N THR A 133 10.35 4.58 17.67
CA THR A 133 10.79 5.27 16.47
C THR A 133 9.96 4.75 15.30
N ILE A 134 9.26 5.66 14.62
CA ILE A 134 8.41 5.31 13.49
C ILE A 134 9.24 5.36 12.21
N LYS A 135 9.28 4.24 11.48
CA LYS A 135 9.84 4.14 10.13
C LYS A 135 8.70 3.91 9.17
N ARG A 136 8.28 4.97 8.48
CA ARG A 136 7.36 4.82 7.36
C ARG A 136 8.20 4.44 6.14
N SER A 137 7.75 3.47 5.34
CA SER A 137 8.34 3.17 4.02
C SER A 137 8.25 4.35 3.02
N SER A 138 7.76 5.51 3.47
CA SER A 138 7.67 6.77 2.76
C SER A 138 8.43 7.92 3.44
N GLU A 139 9.60 7.67 4.05
CA GLU A 139 10.53 8.76 4.37
C GLU A 139 10.96 9.47 3.07
N GLY A 140 10.32 10.59 2.76
CA GLY A 140 10.77 11.55 1.75
C GLY A 140 9.78 11.98 0.66
N ALA A 141 8.51 11.56 0.67
CA ALA A 141 7.53 12.11 -0.27
C ALA A 141 6.59 13.06 0.47
N ALA A 142 6.71 14.36 0.21
CA ALA A 142 5.56 15.26 0.26
C ALA A 142 4.34 14.52 -0.30
N ALA A 143 3.16 14.63 0.35
CA ALA A 143 1.94 13.93 -0.04
C ALA A 143 1.91 13.79 -1.57
N PRO A 144 2.04 12.56 -2.12
CA PRO A 144 2.45 12.40 -3.51
C PRO A 144 1.46 13.18 -4.35
N THR A 145 1.93 14.26 -4.96
CA THR A 145 1.24 14.82 -6.11
C THR A 145 1.32 13.68 -7.09
N LEU A 146 0.23 12.89 -7.21
CA LEU A 146 0.26 11.69 -8.02
C LEU A 146 0.80 12.08 -9.39
N PRO A 147 1.83 11.38 -9.89
CA PRO A 147 2.39 11.73 -11.18
C PRO A 147 1.24 11.73 -12.17
N LYS A 148 1.02 12.87 -12.82
CA LYS A 148 0.17 12.89 -14.02
C LYS A 148 0.88 12.02 -15.03
N VAL A 149 0.16 11.03 -15.55
CA VAL A 149 0.67 10.16 -16.61
C VAL A 149 -0.03 10.55 -17.90
N GLU A 150 0.62 10.29 -19.03
CA GLU A 150 -0.10 10.28 -20.29
C GLU A 150 -1.18 9.18 -20.23
N PRO A 151 -2.47 9.48 -20.46
CA PRO A 151 -3.51 8.45 -20.45
C PRO A 151 -3.36 7.49 -21.64
N THR A 152 -2.74 6.33 -21.40
CA THR A 152 -2.55 5.23 -22.35
C THR A 152 -3.56 4.10 -22.12
N GLY A 153 -3.67 3.18 -23.08
CA GLY A 153 -4.56 2.02 -22.99
C GLY A 153 -5.88 2.22 -23.74
N ARG A 154 -6.95 1.59 -23.25
CA ARG A 154 -8.28 1.63 -23.89
C ARG A 154 -9.24 2.58 -23.17
N PRO A 155 -10.22 3.20 -23.85
CA PRO A 155 -11.17 4.13 -23.23
C PRO A 155 -12.28 3.40 -22.46
N TRP A 156 -12.60 3.91 -21.27
CA TRP A 156 -13.67 3.40 -20.39
C TRP A 156 -14.41 4.57 -19.74
N MET A 157 -15.66 4.35 -19.36
CA MET A 157 -16.46 5.30 -18.59
C MET A 157 -16.43 4.99 -17.11
N HIS A 158 -16.26 6.03 -16.30
CA HIS A 158 -16.35 5.98 -14.85
C HIS A 158 -17.04 7.23 -14.32
N ASN A 159 -18.21 7.07 -13.68
CA ASN A 159 -18.95 8.16 -13.04
C ASN A 159 -19.17 9.38 -13.97
N GLY A 160 -19.39 9.16 -15.26
CA GLY A 160 -19.57 10.21 -16.27
C GLY A 160 -18.27 10.91 -16.72
N SER A 161 -17.10 10.38 -16.36
CA SER A 161 -15.80 10.79 -16.91
C SER A 161 -15.23 9.68 -17.79
N MET A 162 -14.46 10.04 -18.81
CA MET A 162 -13.68 9.08 -19.58
C MET A 162 -12.31 8.88 -18.90
N VAL A 163 -11.94 7.61 -18.74
CA VAL A 163 -10.63 7.18 -18.24
C VAL A 163 -9.99 6.26 -19.27
N MET A 164 -8.66 6.18 -19.25
CA MET A 164 -7.92 5.17 -19.99
C MET A 164 -7.46 4.10 -19.02
N ILE A 165 -7.68 2.83 -19.39
CA ILE A 165 -7.23 1.66 -18.64
C ILE A 165 -6.10 1.00 -19.42
N ASP A 166 -4.92 0.95 -18.79
CA ASP A 166 -3.71 0.30 -19.29
C ASP A 166 -3.36 -0.88 -18.36
N PRO A 167 -3.73 -2.12 -18.75
CA PRO A 167 -3.45 -3.29 -17.93
C PRO A 167 -1.97 -3.63 -17.81
N GLU A 168 -1.15 -3.31 -18.83
CA GLU A 168 0.29 -3.60 -18.84
C GLU A 168 1.04 -2.67 -17.89
N ALA A 169 0.70 -1.38 -17.91
CA ALA A 169 1.22 -0.40 -16.95
C ALA A 169 0.57 -0.55 -15.56
N GLY A 170 -0.59 -1.20 -15.48
CA GLY A 170 -1.35 -1.33 -14.25
C GLY A 170 -1.98 -0.02 -13.80
N ILE A 171 -2.45 0.80 -14.75
CA ILE A 171 -2.90 2.17 -14.50
C ILE A 171 -4.32 2.41 -15.01
N ILE A 172 -5.07 3.20 -14.24
CA ILE A 172 -6.27 3.88 -14.73
C ILE A 172 -6.05 5.37 -14.54
N ALA A 173 -6.13 6.16 -15.61
CA ALA A 173 -5.92 7.61 -15.58
C ALA A 173 -7.06 8.35 -16.27
N TYR A 174 -7.40 9.54 -15.77
CA TYR A 174 -8.43 10.37 -16.41
C TYR A 174 -7.97 10.90 -17.76
N ARG A 175 -8.80 10.74 -18.79
CA ARG A 175 -8.64 11.43 -20.07
C ARG A 175 -9.54 12.65 -20.15
N ASP A 176 -10.85 12.45 -19.94
CA ASP A 176 -11.82 13.54 -19.92
C ASP A 176 -12.59 13.55 -18.58
N PRO A 177 -12.07 14.25 -17.56
CA PRO A 177 -12.80 14.46 -16.32
C PRO A 177 -14.08 15.24 -16.57
N ARG A 178 -15.20 14.76 -16.01
CA ARG A 178 -16.47 15.52 -16.02
C ARG A 178 -16.30 16.88 -15.35
N ALA A 179 -17.11 17.85 -15.76
CA ALA A 179 -16.98 19.24 -15.32
C ALA A 179 -16.90 19.41 -13.78
N SER A 180 -17.73 18.70 -13.02
CA SER A 180 -17.74 18.78 -11.55
C SER A 180 -16.49 18.22 -10.87
N LEU A 181 -15.66 17.45 -11.59
CA LEU A 181 -14.43 16.86 -11.07
C LEU A 181 -13.17 17.66 -11.44
N ARG A 182 -13.24 18.50 -12.49
CA ARG A 182 -12.11 19.30 -13.00
C ARG A 182 -11.40 20.19 -11.96
N PRO A 183 -12.08 20.72 -10.91
CA PRO A 183 -11.39 21.44 -9.84
C PRO A 183 -10.45 20.59 -8.98
N ALA A 184 -10.60 19.26 -9.00
CA ALA A 184 -9.81 18.32 -8.20
C ALA A 184 -8.93 17.39 -9.04
N VAL A 185 -9.25 17.23 -10.33
CA VAL A 185 -8.68 16.23 -11.23
C VAL A 185 -8.44 16.86 -12.60
N SER A 186 -7.31 16.57 -13.21
CA SER A 186 -6.99 16.99 -14.57
C SER A 186 -6.74 15.77 -15.46
N VAL A 187 -6.62 16.00 -16.76
CA VAL A 187 -6.11 14.97 -17.69
C VAL A 187 -4.79 14.39 -17.15
N GLY A 188 -4.67 13.07 -17.17
CA GLY A 188 -3.51 12.33 -16.67
C GLY A 188 -3.51 12.04 -15.17
N SER A 189 -4.45 12.59 -14.40
CA SER A 189 -4.57 12.24 -12.99
C SER A 189 -4.86 10.74 -12.83
N VAL A 190 -4.02 10.05 -12.06
CA VAL A 190 -4.11 8.60 -11.84
C VAL A 190 -5.23 8.29 -10.85
N LEU A 191 -6.27 7.58 -11.31
CA LEU A 191 -7.37 7.09 -10.48
C LEU A 191 -7.05 5.76 -9.80
N PHE A 192 -6.26 4.90 -10.45
CA PHE A 192 -5.85 3.62 -9.90
C PHE A 192 -4.44 3.22 -10.35
N ARG A 193 -3.73 2.51 -9.46
CA ARG A 193 -2.46 1.83 -9.75
C ARG A 193 -2.46 0.44 -9.12
N GLY A 194 -2.09 -0.58 -9.89
CA GLY A 194 -1.96 -1.95 -9.39
C GLY A 194 -2.06 -3.01 -10.49
N SER A 195 -2.37 -4.24 -10.10
CA SER A 195 -2.54 -5.35 -11.04
C SER A 195 -3.93 -5.32 -11.66
N LEU A 196 -3.99 -5.31 -12.99
CA LEU A 196 -5.20 -5.47 -13.79
C LEU A 196 -5.01 -6.68 -14.71
N LYS A 197 -5.75 -7.77 -14.47
CA LYS A 197 -5.70 -8.94 -15.34
C LYS A 197 -7.00 -9.02 -16.14
N PRO A 198 -7.00 -8.69 -17.45
CA PRO A 198 -8.16 -8.92 -18.31
C PRO A 198 -8.71 -10.35 -18.14
N GLY A 199 -10.03 -10.46 -18.08
CA GLY A 199 -10.73 -11.73 -17.77
C GLY A 199 -10.49 -12.28 -16.35
N GLY A 200 -9.78 -11.56 -15.49
CA GLY A 200 -9.25 -12.04 -14.21
C GLY A 200 -9.45 -11.08 -13.04
N GLY A 201 -8.66 -11.29 -11.97
CA GLY A 201 -8.69 -10.46 -10.78
C GLY A 201 -7.96 -9.12 -10.97
N ALA A 202 -8.44 -8.10 -10.28
CA ALA A 202 -7.81 -6.79 -10.19
C ALA A 202 -7.58 -6.41 -8.72
N HIS A 203 -6.43 -5.82 -8.40
CA HIS A 203 -6.12 -5.34 -7.05
C HIS A 203 -5.05 -4.25 -7.08
N GLY A 204 -5.17 -3.28 -6.17
CA GLY A 204 -4.23 -2.17 -6.09
C GLY A 204 -4.75 -1.04 -5.24
N THR A 205 -4.37 0.17 -5.61
CA THR A 205 -4.73 1.41 -4.93
C THR A 205 -5.60 2.25 -5.84
N ALA A 206 -6.77 2.66 -5.36
CA ALA A 206 -7.55 3.74 -5.94
C ALA A 206 -7.26 5.06 -5.21
N TYR A 207 -7.54 6.18 -5.85
CA TYR A 207 -7.33 7.51 -5.28
C TYR A 207 -8.64 8.29 -5.23
N ALA A 208 -9.04 8.70 -4.03
CA ALA A 208 -10.23 9.52 -3.81
C ALA A 208 -9.88 11.01 -3.89
N PHE A 209 -10.48 11.69 -4.86
CA PHE A 209 -10.24 13.10 -5.12
C PHE A 209 -11.25 14.00 -4.40
N LYS A 210 -10.76 15.13 -3.88
CA LYS A 210 -11.58 16.19 -3.29
C LYS A 210 -10.93 17.53 -3.64
N GLN A 211 -11.73 18.50 -4.05
CA GLN A 211 -11.23 19.84 -4.41
C GLN A 211 -10.44 20.46 -3.26
N GLY A 212 -9.27 21.01 -3.59
CA GLY A 212 -8.37 21.65 -2.62
C GLY A 212 -7.63 20.69 -1.71
N CYS A 213 -7.79 19.37 -1.87
CA CYS A 213 -7.11 18.36 -1.06
C CYS A 213 -6.20 17.47 -1.91
N PRO A 214 -5.09 16.98 -1.33
CA PRO A 214 -4.33 15.89 -1.93
C PRO A 214 -5.22 14.66 -2.16
N PRO A 215 -5.00 13.89 -3.24
CA PRO A 215 -5.68 12.61 -3.45
C PRO A 215 -5.45 11.68 -2.26
N ALA A 216 -6.51 11.04 -1.76
CA ALA A 216 -6.39 10.09 -0.67
C ALA A 216 -6.29 8.68 -1.26
N PRO A 217 -5.16 7.98 -1.10
CA PRO A 217 -5.06 6.59 -1.52
C PRO A 217 -5.99 5.72 -0.68
N TYR A 218 -6.56 4.70 -1.30
CA TYR A 218 -7.20 3.64 -0.58
C TYR A 218 -7.12 2.33 -1.39
N PRO A 219 -6.97 1.22 -0.69
CA PRO A 219 -6.89 -0.11 -1.28
C PRO A 219 -8.19 -0.55 -1.94
N VAL A 220 -8.10 -1.23 -3.07
CA VAL A 220 -9.25 -1.82 -3.74
C VAL A 220 -8.92 -3.18 -4.36
N ARG A 221 -9.92 -4.04 -4.45
CA ARG A 221 -9.87 -5.36 -5.10
C ARG A 221 -11.14 -5.58 -5.92
N GLY A 222 -11.06 -6.43 -6.94
CA GLY A 222 -12.23 -6.79 -7.73
C GLY A 222 -11.92 -7.62 -8.96
N ARG A 223 -12.74 -7.47 -10.01
CA ARG A 223 -12.72 -8.31 -11.21
C ARG A 223 -12.76 -7.46 -12.47
N TYR A 224 -11.92 -7.84 -13.43
CA TYR A 224 -11.96 -7.37 -14.81
C TYR A 224 -12.69 -8.44 -15.63
N SER A 225 -13.89 -8.15 -16.10
CA SER A 225 -14.68 -9.02 -16.99
C SER A 225 -14.55 -8.53 -18.43
N ASP A 226 -13.93 -9.35 -19.28
CA ASP A 226 -13.90 -9.10 -20.73
C ASP A 226 -15.25 -9.39 -21.38
N HIS A 227 -16.02 -10.34 -20.82
CA HIS A 227 -17.34 -10.72 -21.32
C HIS A 227 -18.37 -9.61 -21.10
N ASP A 228 -18.43 -9.07 -19.87
CA ASP A 228 -19.42 -8.07 -19.50
C ASP A 228 -18.96 -6.64 -19.83
N TYR A 229 -17.75 -6.49 -20.37
CA TYR A 229 -17.12 -5.20 -20.63
C TYR A 229 -17.11 -4.29 -19.39
N THR A 230 -16.88 -4.90 -18.22
CA THR A 230 -16.86 -4.20 -16.93
C THR A 230 -15.58 -4.48 -16.14
N LEU A 231 -15.09 -3.45 -15.45
CA LEU A 231 -14.15 -3.59 -14.35
C LEU A 231 -14.82 -3.04 -13.10
N THR A 232 -14.92 -3.87 -12.06
CA THR A 232 -15.44 -3.45 -10.76
C THR A 232 -14.34 -3.57 -9.72
N LEU A 233 -14.10 -2.49 -8.99
CA LEU A 233 -13.16 -2.42 -7.86
C LEU A 233 -13.93 -2.00 -6.60
N ARG A 234 -13.62 -2.61 -5.46
CA ARG A 234 -14.24 -2.31 -4.17
C ARG A 234 -13.20 -2.22 -3.06
N GLY A 235 -13.44 -1.33 -2.11
CA GLY A 235 -12.61 -1.15 -0.93
C GLY A 235 -13.22 -0.12 0.02
N ALA A 236 -12.82 -0.13 1.30
CA ALA A 236 -13.29 0.89 2.22
C ALA A 236 -12.71 2.26 1.81
N GLY A 237 -13.57 3.16 1.35
CA GLY A 237 -13.16 4.47 0.89
C GLY A 237 -12.78 5.39 2.05
N PRO A 238 -11.91 6.40 1.83
CA PRO A 238 -11.48 7.29 2.90
C PRO A 238 -12.64 8.15 3.41
N VAL A 239 -12.66 8.36 4.73
CA VAL A 239 -13.51 9.31 5.45
C VAL A 239 -12.64 10.49 5.83
N ARG A 240 -13.09 11.71 5.50
CA ARG A 240 -12.28 12.92 5.69
C ARG A 240 -12.94 13.93 6.63
N ARG A 241 -12.10 14.64 7.38
CA ARG A 241 -12.42 15.91 8.05
C ARG A 241 -11.56 17.00 7.42
N GLY A 242 -12.15 17.89 6.64
CA GLY A 242 -11.36 18.76 5.75
C GLY A 242 -10.60 17.93 4.70
N CYS A 243 -9.27 18.03 4.68
CA CYS A 243 -8.38 17.21 3.84
C CYS A 243 -7.75 16.03 4.59
N GLU A 244 -7.83 16.02 5.92
CA GLU A 244 -7.32 14.95 6.77
C GLU A 244 -8.17 13.68 6.59
N VAL A 245 -7.52 12.55 6.33
CA VAL A 245 -8.17 11.23 6.30
C VAL A 245 -8.22 10.71 7.74
N ILE A 246 -9.42 10.60 8.30
CA ILE A 246 -9.65 10.20 9.71
C ILE A 246 -10.07 8.73 9.85
N GLY A 247 -10.20 8.02 8.72
CA GLY A 247 -10.56 6.61 8.70
C GLY A 247 -10.96 6.14 7.31
N TYR A 248 -11.41 4.89 7.24
CA TYR A 248 -11.90 4.24 6.02
C TYR A 248 -13.22 3.55 6.33
N SER A 249 -14.16 3.56 5.38
CA SER A 249 -15.50 3.02 5.59
C SER A 249 -16.04 2.35 4.33
N ALA A 250 -16.70 1.20 4.50
CA ALA A 250 -17.44 0.53 3.43
C ALA A 250 -18.68 1.32 2.97
N GLN A 251 -19.11 2.30 3.75
CA GLN A 251 -20.21 3.22 3.47
C GLN A 251 -19.75 4.52 2.79
N SER A 252 -18.44 4.69 2.58
CA SER A 252 -17.89 5.83 1.83
C SER A 252 -18.45 5.86 0.40
N PRO A 253 -18.72 7.03 -0.20
CA PRO A 253 -19.11 7.13 -1.60
C PRO A 253 -18.04 6.60 -2.57
N HIS A 254 -16.80 6.43 -2.10
CA HIS A 254 -15.69 5.88 -2.87
C HIS A 254 -15.60 4.33 -2.79
N THR A 255 -16.57 3.66 -2.15
CA THR A 255 -16.50 2.23 -1.83
C THR A 255 -16.48 1.31 -3.05
N SER A 256 -17.11 1.73 -4.15
CA SER A 256 -17.26 0.93 -5.38
C SER A 256 -16.90 1.79 -6.58
N LEU A 257 -15.93 1.34 -7.38
CA LEU A 257 -15.59 1.93 -8.67
C LEU A 257 -16.01 0.96 -9.76
N LEU A 258 -17.00 1.40 -10.54
CA LEU A 258 -17.43 0.70 -11.75
C LEU A 258 -16.84 1.41 -12.96
N PHE A 259 -16.29 0.63 -13.86
CA PHE A 259 -15.82 1.04 -15.17
C PHE A 259 -16.55 0.22 -16.22
N THR A 260 -17.09 0.89 -17.23
CA THR A 260 -17.74 0.24 -18.38
C THR A 260 -16.97 0.60 -19.64
N TYR A 261 -16.70 -0.39 -20.49
CA TYR A 261 -15.99 -0.16 -21.73
C TYR A 261 -16.79 0.77 -22.65
N LEU A 262 -16.12 1.69 -23.33
CA LEU A 262 -16.69 2.36 -24.49
C LEU A 262 -16.45 1.45 -25.69
N LEU A 263 -17.51 0.80 -26.17
CA LEU A 263 -17.47 0.19 -27.50
C LEU A 263 -17.43 1.35 -28.50
N ASP A 264 -16.39 1.37 -29.33
CA ASP A 264 -16.42 2.20 -30.54
C ASP A 264 -17.41 1.51 -31.49
N ASP A 265 -18.59 2.12 -31.68
CA ASP A 265 -19.53 1.74 -32.75
C ASP A 265 -18.98 2.13 -34.13
#